data_AF-A0A7S3AV70-F1
#
_entry.id   AF-A0A7S3AV70-F1
#
_cell.length_a   1.000
_cell.length_b   1.000
_cell.length_c   1.000
_cell.angle_alpha   90.00
_cell.angle_beta   90.00
_cell.angle_gamma   90.00
#
_symmetry.space_group_name_H-M   'P 1'
#
loop_
_entity.id
_entity.type
_entity.pdbx_description
1 polymer ?
#
loop_
_entity_poly.entity_id
_entity_poly.type
_entity_poly.pdbx_seq_one_letter_code
_entity_poly.pdbx_strand_id
1 'polypeptide(L)'
;MNFDAAQLAWLEADLKAAAANRDAVPWIMASAHYPIYHAALALNANKSAAHFLGEEGEAEIGGQPLPPFREPAADGAIFTTPAAPWRKPTTDGHAFVECGATGECKTVGEWHADVSSKLEPLLLKYGVDIFNAGHVHDYCSTFPMAYGKRVGSDFNQPKAPVHITEGNGGVPGVVGTYKFNDCTTHTPWCRTHASGGAYGRFTFWNATHATYDHVQNNGGNISDSFTIIQSKHGPFPSPIKAYS
;
A
#
# COMPACT_ATOMS: atom_id res chain seq x y z
N MET A 1 -4.61 -0.69 13.51
CA MET A 1 -4.38 -2.16 13.41
C MET A 1 -3.78 -2.68 14.71
N ASN A 2 -4.50 -3.54 15.43
CA ASN A 2 -4.01 -4.17 16.67
C ASN A 2 -3.88 -5.67 16.36
N PHE A 3 -2.70 -6.12 15.94
CA PHE A 3 -2.45 -7.55 15.70
C PHE A 3 -2.44 -8.25 17.06
N ASP A 4 -3.59 -8.79 17.45
CA ASP A 4 -3.67 -9.63 18.61
C ASP A 4 -3.05 -11.01 18.34
N ALA A 5 -2.84 -11.78 19.42
CA ALA A 5 -2.22 -13.09 19.32
C ALA A 5 -3.06 -14.09 18.49
N ALA A 6 -4.38 -13.91 18.43
CA ALA A 6 -5.25 -14.81 17.67
C ALA A 6 -5.11 -14.57 16.17
N GLN A 7 -5.08 -13.30 15.74
CA GLN A 7 -4.85 -12.93 14.34
C GLN A 7 -3.48 -13.40 13.85
N LEU A 8 -2.43 -13.27 14.67
CA LEU A 8 -1.08 -13.74 14.32
C LEU A 8 -1.00 -15.27 14.24
N ALA A 9 -1.61 -15.98 15.20
CA ALA A 9 -1.64 -17.44 15.18
C ALA A 9 -2.42 -17.98 13.97
N TRP A 10 -3.54 -17.34 13.63
CA TRP A 10 -4.30 -17.66 12.44
C TRP A 10 -3.48 -17.41 11.17
N LEU A 11 -2.85 -16.24 11.03
CA LEU A 11 -2.04 -15.89 9.87
C LEU A 11 -0.86 -16.85 9.69
N GLU A 12 -0.17 -17.21 10.77
CA GLU A 12 0.92 -18.19 10.71
C GLU A 12 0.44 -19.57 10.24
N ALA A 13 -0.71 -20.03 10.74
CA ALA A 13 -1.30 -21.29 10.33
C ALA A 13 -1.72 -21.27 8.84
N ASP A 14 -2.32 -20.17 8.39
CA ASP A 14 -2.76 -19.98 7.01
C ASP A 14 -1.58 -19.93 6.04
N LEU A 15 -0.56 -19.12 6.35
CA LEU A 15 0.68 -19.04 5.55
C LEU A 15 1.43 -20.38 5.52
N LYS A 16 1.42 -21.14 6.61
CA LYS A 16 2.00 -22.49 6.64
C LYS A 16 1.27 -23.44 5.71
N ALA A 17 -0.06 -23.40 5.69
CA ALA A 17 -0.87 -24.23 4.80
C ALA A 17 -0.66 -23.84 3.33
N ALA A 18 -0.65 -22.54 3.03
CA ALA A 18 -0.38 -22.03 1.68
C ALA A 18 1.03 -22.41 1.21
N ALA A 19 2.06 -22.28 2.06
CA ALA A 19 3.43 -22.66 1.75
C ALA A 19 3.56 -24.17 1.45
N ALA A 20 2.79 -25.02 2.13
CA ALA A 20 2.75 -26.46 1.87
C ALA A 20 2.02 -26.83 0.57
N ASN A 21 1.23 -25.92 0.00
CA ASN A 21 0.44 -26.15 -1.23
C ASN A 21 1.07 -25.52 -2.49
N ARG A 22 2.34 -25.08 -2.42
CA ARG A 22 2.98 -24.34 -3.51
C ARG A 22 3.19 -25.14 -4.80
N ASP A 23 3.22 -26.46 -4.72
CA ASP A 23 3.28 -27.32 -5.91
C ASP A 23 2.03 -27.17 -6.80
N ALA A 24 0.87 -26.83 -6.20
CA ALA A 24 -0.38 -26.57 -6.91
C ALA A 24 -0.67 -25.07 -7.08
N VAL A 25 -0.37 -24.25 -6.05
CA VAL A 25 -0.61 -22.81 -6.04
C VAL A 25 0.69 -22.08 -5.70
N PRO A 26 1.54 -21.79 -6.71
CA PRO A 26 2.93 -21.39 -6.49
C PRO A 26 3.06 -20.00 -5.89
N TRP A 27 2.19 -19.06 -6.25
CA TRP A 27 2.24 -17.68 -5.77
C TRP A 27 1.47 -17.51 -4.46
N ILE A 28 2.12 -16.92 -3.45
CA ILE A 28 1.45 -16.47 -2.23
C ILE A 28 1.47 -14.94 -2.20
N MET A 29 0.26 -14.38 -2.10
CA MET A 29 0.03 -12.95 -1.94
C MET A 29 -0.63 -12.72 -0.57
N ALA A 30 -0.11 -11.74 0.18
CA ALA A 30 -0.72 -11.30 1.42
C ALA A 30 -1.16 -9.84 1.28
N SER A 31 -2.30 -9.49 1.88
CA SER A 31 -2.88 -8.15 1.79
C SER A 31 -3.18 -7.62 3.19
N ALA A 32 -3.02 -6.32 3.37
CA ALA A 32 -3.46 -5.60 4.56
C ALA A 32 -3.99 -4.22 4.16
N HIS A 33 -4.79 -3.58 5.01
CA HIS A 33 -5.19 -2.20 4.73
C HIS A 33 -3.97 -1.27 4.75
N TYR A 34 -3.14 -1.38 5.80
CA TYR A 34 -1.98 -0.53 6.02
C TYR A 34 -0.68 -1.10 5.40
N PRO A 35 0.16 -0.28 4.75
CA PRO A 35 1.40 -0.74 4.15
C PRO A 35 2.51 -0.99 5.19
N ILE A 36 3.38 -1.97 4.92
CA ILE A 36 4.64 -2.18 5.68
C ILE A 36 5.74 -1.27 5.16
N TYR A 37 5.78 -0.96 3.87
CA TYR A 37 6.80 -0.05 3.32
C TYR A 37 6.11 0.98 2.45
N HIS A 38 6.24 2.25 2.82
CA HIS A 38 5.67 3.37 2.08
C HIS A 38 6.48 4.65 2.30
N ALA A 39 6.71 5.43 1.25
CA ALA A 39 7.49 6.67 1.34
C ALA A 39 6.89 7.66 2.35
N ALA A 40 5.56 7.79 2.37
CA ALA A 40 4.86 8.68 3.32
C ALA A 40 5.04 8.25 4.79
N LEU A 41 5.08 6.94 5.08
CA LEU A 41 5.33 6.45 6.45
C LEU A 41 6.74 6.84 6.92
N ALA A 42 7.74 6.66 6.05
CA ALA A 42 9.14 6.96 6.38
C ALA A 42 9.37 8.47 6.57
N LEU A 43 8.77 9.30 5.71
CA LEU A 43 8.85 10.76 5.80
C LEU A 43 8.18 11.32 7.06
N ASN A 44 7.16 10.63 7.56
CA ASN A 44 6.34 11.09 8.68
C ASN A 44 6.52 10.24 9.94
N ALA A 45 7.63 9.50 10.06
CA ALA A 45 7.86 8.58 11.18
C ALA A 45 7.80 9.25 12.56
N ASN A 46 8.11 10.56 12.66
CA ASN A 46 8.05 11.34 13.90
C ASN A 46 6.69 12.02 14.15
N LYS A 47 5.71 11.84 13.25
CA LYS A 47 4.38 12.43 13.37
C LYS A 47 3.47 11.54 14.22
N SER A 48 2.40 12.13 14.73
CA SER A 48 1.37 11.43 15.48
C SER A 48 0.69 10.37 14.59
N ALA A 49 0.54 9.16 15.13
CA ALA A 49 -0.23 8.11 14.47
C ALA A 49 -1.76 8.30 14.64
N ALA A 50 -2.22 9.21 15.50
CA ALA A 50 -3.64 9.31 15.85
C ALA A 50 -4.55 9.61 14.65
N HIS A 51 -4.16 10.58 13.82
CA HIS A 51 -4.90 10.91 12.59
C HIS A 51 -4.61 9.89 11.49
N PHE A 52 -3.35 9.51 11.29
CA PHE A 52 -3.00 8.47 10.32
C PHE A 52 -3.83 7.18 10.50
N LEU A 53 -4.00 6.72 11.75
CA LEU A 53 -4.81 5.54 12.11
C LEU A 53 -6.30 5.85 12.34
N GLY A 54 -6.71 7.11 12.21
CA GLY A 54 -8.06 7.55 12.46
C GLY A 54 -9.02 6.99 11.41
N GLU A 55 -10.19 6.55 11.87
CA GLU A 55 -11.33 6.18 11.02
C GLU A 55 -12.28 7.37 10.83
N GLU A 56 -11.77 8.60 11.01
CA GLU A 56 -12.56 9.81 10.76
C GLU A 56 -12.99 9.78 9.30
N GLY A 57 -14.30 9.84 9.06
CA GLY A 57 -14.86 9.69 7.72
C GLY A 57 -14.20 10.64 6.73
N GLU A 58 -13.70 10.07 5.63
CA GLU A 58 -13.15 10.84 4.53
C GLU A 58 -14.25 11.71 3.92
N ALA A 59 -14.34 12.97 4.36
CA ALA A 59 -15.26 13.90 3.76
C ALA A 59 -14.74 14.31 2.39
N GLU A 60 -15.57 14.22 1.36
CA GLU A 60 -15.23 14.82 0.07
C GLU A 60 -14.93 16.31 0.22
N ILE A 61 -14.02 16.76 -0.64
CA ILE A 61 -13.67 18.13 -1.01
C ILE A 61 -14.62 19.16 -0.36
N GLY A 62 -14.17 19.74 0.77
CA GLY A 62 -14.88 20.84 1.43
C GLY A 62 -15.71 20.47 2.67
N GLY A 63 -15.56 19.25 3.22
CA GLY A 63 -16.11 18.91 4.53
C GLY A 63 -17.64 18.78 4.57
N GLN A 64 -18.26 18.45 3.42
CA GLN A 64 -19.69 18.17 3.34
C GLN A 64 -19.94 16.65 3.39
N PRO A 65 -21.03 16.20 4.03
CA PRO A 65 -21.43 14.79 3.96
C PRO A 65 -21.69 14.37 2.52
N LEU A 66 -21.35 13.12 2.19
CA LEU A 66 -21.58 12.54 0.87
C LEU A 66 -23.04 12.79 0.43
N PRO A 67 -23.28 13.27 -0.81
CA PRO A 67 -24.64 13.32 -1.32
C PRO A 67 -25.22 11.89 -1.27
N PRO A 68 -26.50 11.71 -0.86
CA PRO A 68 -27.11 10.40 -0.85
C PRO A 68 -27.04 9.82 -2.27
N PHE A 69 -26.73 8.52 -2.37
CA PHE A 69 -26.68 7.78 -3.63
C PHE A 69 -27.99 8.04 -4.39
N ARG A 70 -27.94 8.88 -5.42
CA ARG A 70 -29.05 9.07 -6.36
C ARG A 70 -28.79 8.14 -7.53
N GLU A 71 -29.72 7.24 -7.77
CA GLU A 71 -29.84 6.51 -9.03
C GLU A 71 -29.58 7.47 -10.20
N PRO A 72 -28.78 7.08 -11.22
CA PRO A 72 -28.52 7.94 -12.36
C PRO A 72 -29.84 8.39 -12.99
N ALA A 73 -29.92 9.67 -13.37
CA ALA A 73 -31.04 10.15 -14.16
C ALA A 73 -31.12 9.31 -15.45
N ALA A 74 -32.35 9.03 -15.89
CA ALA A 74 -32.64 8.13 -17.02
C ALA A 74 -32.04 8.57 -18.37
N ASP A 75 -31.39 9.74 -18.42
CA ASP A 75 -30.72 10.32 -19.59
C ASP A 75 -29.19 10.11 -19.61
N GLY A 76 -28.61 9.45 -18.60
CA GLY A 76 -27.18 9.11 -18.58
C GLY A 76 -26.24 10.30 -18.38
N ALA A 77 -26.74 11.47 -17.95
CA ALA A 77 -25.90 12.62 -17.69
C ALA A 77 -25.15 12.50 -16.34
N ILE A 78 -23.83 12.41 -16.40
CA ILE A 78 -22.93 12.46 -15.24
C ILE A 78 -22.56 13.93 -14.96
N PHE A 79 -23.23 14.51 -13.97
CA PHE A 79 -22.94 15.78 -13.26
C PHE A 79 -22.88 17.10 -14.07
N THR A 80 -23.86 17.98 -13.86
CA THR A 80 -23.76 19.42 -14.20
C THR A 80 -24.23 20.30 -13.03
N THR A 81 -23.32 20.60 -12.09
CA THR A 81 -23.50 21.77 -11.20
C THR A 81 -22.25 22.64 -11.23
N PRO A 82 -22.37 23.99 -11.31
CA PRO A 82 -21.22 24.87 -11.36
C PRO A 82 -20.45 24.83 -10.03
N ALA A 83 -19.12 24.82 -10.11
CA ALA A 83 -18.23 24.82 -8.96
C ALA A 83 -18.50 26.01 -8.02
N ALA A 84 -18.82 25.73 -6.75
CA ALA A 84 -18.92 26.75 -5.70
C ALA A 84 -17.51 27.28 -5.35
N PRO A 85 -17.37 28.53 -4.86
CA PRO A 85 -16.07 29.13 -4.54
C PRO A 85 -15.36 28.39 -3.39
N TRP A 86 -14.29 27.69 -3.76
CA TRP A 86 -13.43 26.83 -2.95
C TRP A 86 -12.94 27.48 -1.64
N ARG A 87 -13.35 26.97 -0.46
CA ARG A 87 -12.73 27.35 0.84
C ARG A 87 -12.93 26.34 1.98
N LYS A 88 -11.96 25.43 2.12
CA LYS A 88 -11.11 25.06 3.29
C LYS A 88 -10.52 23.67 2.98
N PRO A 89 -9.20 23.44 3.12
CA PRO A 89 -8.62 22.11 2.99
C PRO A 89 -9.01 21.34 4.24
N THR A 90 -10.14 20.63 4.19
CA THR A 90 -10.44 19.63 5.23
C THR A 90 -9.57 18.44 4.92
N THR A 91 -8.67 18.16 5.86
CA THR A 91 -7.79 17.00 5.94
C THR A 91 -8.55 15.75 5.50
N ASP A 92 -7.99 15.02 4.54
CA ASP A 92 -8.23 13.58 4.50
C ASP A 92 -7.98 13.07 5.93
N GLY A 93 -8.83 12.18 6.44
CA GLY A 93 -8.75 11.69 7.82
C GLY A 93 -7.37 11.14 8.21
N HIS A 94 -6.48 10.93 7.24
CA HIS A 94 -5.15 10.35 7.33
C HIS A 94 -3.97 11.34 7.25
N ALA A 95 -4.22 12.65 7.41
CA ALA A 95 -3.15 13.64 7.43
C ALA A 95 -2.16 13.40 8.60
N PHE A 96 -0.86 13.53 8.31
CA PHE A 96 0.19 13.44 9.33
C PHE A 96 0.29 14.76 10.12
N VAL A 97 0.18 14.69 11.45
CA VAL A 97 0.24 15.88 12.34
C VAL A 97 1.32 15.75 13.42
N GLU A 98 1.75 16.86 14.01
CA GLU A 98 2.79 16.85 15.05
C GLU A 98 2.36 16.14 16.35
N CYS A 99 3.31 15.51 17.04
CA CYS A 99 3.10 15.01 18.39
C CYS A 99 2.91 16.16 19.39
N GLY A 100 1.88 16.05 20.25
CA GLY A 100 1.58 17.03 21.30
C GLY A 100 0.32 17.89 21.07
N ALA A 101 -0.34 17.77 19.91
CA ALA A 101 -1.63 18.43 19.68
C ALA A 101 -2.81 17.80 20.46
N THR A 102 -2.67 16.54 20.92
CA THR A 102 -3.80 15.75 21.47
C THR A 102 -3.51 14.86 22.70
N GLY A 103 -2.29 14.82 23.26
CA GLY A 103 -1.93 13.94 24.40
C GLY A 103 -0.85 12.90 24.08
N GLU A 104 -0.67 11.85 24.92
CA GLU A 104 0.33 10.77 24.73
C GLU A 104 0.38 10.31 23.27
N CYS A 105 1.53 10.51 22.62
CA CYS A 105 1.64 10.43 21.18
C CYS A 105 2.44 9.19 20.76
N LYS A 106 1.73 8.09 20.45
CA LYS A 106 2.35 7.01 19.66
C LYS A 106 2.62 7.56 18.26
N THR A 107 3.88 7.58 17.87
CA THR A 107 4.29 8.06 16.54
C THR A 107 3.96 7.05 15.44
N VAL A 108 3.91 7.52 14.20
CA VAL A 108 3.79 6.65 13.01
C VAL A 108 4.92 5.62 12.99
N GLY A 109 6.16 6.04 13.31
CA GLY A 109 7.31 5.16 13.35
C GLY A 109 7.20 4.07 14.41
N GLU A 110 6.72 4.39 15.62
CA GLU A 110 6.52 3.40 16.68
C GLU A 110 5.39 2.41 16.35
N TRP A 111 4.28 2.89 15.77
CA TRP A 111 3.23 2.01 15.27
C TRP A 111 3.70 1.12 14.13
N HIS A 112 4.42 1.71 13.18
CA HIS A 112 4.97 1.00 12.02
C HIS A 112 5.97 -0.08 12.44
N ALA A 113 6.85 0.21 13.41
CA ALA A 113 7.79 -0.75 13.96
C ALA A 113 7.07 -1.93 14.65
N ASP A 114 6.03 -1.64 15.45
CA ASP A 114 5.21 -2.66 16.12
C ASP A 114 4.54 -3.60 15.10
N VAL A 115 3.88 -3.05 14.08
CA VAL A 115 3.25 -3.84 13.00
C VAL A 115 4.28 -4.65 12.21
N SER A 116 5.36 -4.00 11.76
CA SER A 116 6.38 -4.64 10.92
C SER A 116 7.08 -5.78 11.65
N SER A 117 7.39 -5.61 12.95
CA SER A 117 8.07 -6.62 13.78
C SER A 117 7.27 -7.92 13.94
N LYS A 118 5.95 -7.87 13.78
CA LYS A 118 5.05 -9.02 13.88
C LYS A 118 4.78 -9.66 12.52
N LEU A 119 4.52 -8.83 11.50
CA LEU A 119 4.09 -9.30 10.19
C LEU A 119 5.26 -9.76 9.32
N GLU A 120 6.32 -8.94 9.21
CA GLU A 120 7.43 -9.19 8.30
C GLU A 120 8.12 -10.55 8.53
N PRO A 121 8.39 -10.99 9.78
CA PRO A 121 8.98 -12.31 10.01
C PRO A 121 8.13 -13.46 9.45
N LEU A 122 6.80 -13.38 9.54
CA LEU A 122 5.91 -14.40 8.99
C LEU A 122 5.93 -14.38 7.45
N LEU A 123 5.86 -13.18 6.84
CA LEU A 123 5.95 -13.04 5.39
C LEU A 123 7.25 -13.64 4.84
N LEU A 124 8.37 -13.37 5.53
CA LEU A 124 9.68 -13.88 5.15
C LEU A 124 9.80 -15.40 5.35
N LYS A 125 9.34 -15.90 6.50
CA LYS A 125 9.40 -17.32 6.89
C LYS A 125 8.62 -18.22 5.94
N TYR A 126 7.48 -17.77 5.43
CA TYR A 126 6.62 -18.55 4.53
C TYR A 126 6.76 -18.16 3.05
N GLY A 127 7.68 -17.25 2.75
CA GLY A 127 8.08 -16.93 1.38
C GLY A 127 7.07 -16.11 0.59
N VAL A 128 6.27 -15.26 1.24
CA VAL A 128 5.24 -14.45 0.56
C VAL A 128 5.88 -13.71 -0.61
N ASP A 129 5.33 -13.87 -1.80
CA ASP A 129 5.93 -13.30 -3.02
C ASP A 129 5.56 -11.82 -3.17
N ILE A 130 4.32 -11.49 -2.83
CA ILE A 130 3.73 -10.16 -3.01
C ILE A 130 3.01 -9.76 -1.71
N PHE A 131 3.28 -8.55 -1.25
CA PHE A 131 2.50 -7.91 -0.20
C PHE A 131 1.86 -6.63 -0.73
N ASN A 132 0.54 -6.60 -0.80
CA ASN A 132 -0.19 -5.42 -1.25
C ASN A 132 -0.91 -4.72 -0.09
N ALA A 133 -1.06 -3.41 -0.20
CA ALA A 133 -1.79 -2.61 0.76
C ALA A 133 -2.50 -1.41 0.10
N GLY A 134 -3.29 -0.68 0.88
CA GLY A 134 -3.88 0.60 0.50
C GLY A 134 -3.61 1.62 1.59
N HIS A 135 -4.69 2.22 2.12
CA HIS A 135 -4.69 3.19 3.21
C HIS A 135 -4.05 4.54 2.88
N VAL A 136 -2.83 4.57 2.35
CA VAL A 136 -2.28 5.80 1.79
C VAL A 136 -2.89 6.01 0.40
N HIS A 137 -3.52 7.16 0.18
CA HIS A 137 -4.32 7.46 -1.02
C HIS A 137 -3.49 7.80 -2.25
N ASP A 138 -2.48 6.98 -2.50
CA ASP A 138 -1.55 7.08 -3.60
C ASP A 138 -1.07 5.68 -4.01
N TYR A 139 -0.23 5.65 -5.06
CA TYR A 139 0.45 4.45 -5.51
C TYR A 139 1.91 4.52 -5.10
N CYS A 140 2.42 3.48 -4.44
CA CYS A 140 3.84 3.33 -4.16
C CYS A 140 4.28 1.88 -4.29
N SER A 141 5.39 1.63 -4.97
CA SER A 141 6.05 0.34 -4.97
C SER A 141 7.49 0.48 -4.52
N THR A 142 8.00 -0.57 -3.88
CA THR A 142 9.38 -0.60 -3.39
C THR A 142 10.24 -1.55 -4.19
N PHE A 143 11.55 -1.36 -4.15
CA PHE A 143 12.46 -2.48 -4.37
C PHE A 143 12.27 -3.55 -3.28
N PRO A 144 12.75 -4.80 -3.45
CA PRO A 144 12.65 -5.81 -2.41
C PRO A 144 13.23 -5.30 -1.07
N MET A 145 12.42 -5.35 -0.02
CA MET A 145 12.74 -4.85 1.32
C MET A 145 12.67 -5.97 2.35
N ALA A 146 13.63 -6.00 3.27
CA ALA A 146 13.55 -6.82 4.48
C ALA A 146 14.23 -6.11 5.65
N TYR A 147 13.61 -6.15 6.82
CA TYR A 147 14.15 -5.61 8.08
C TYR A 147 14.59 -4.14 7.95
N GLY A 148 13.76 -3.32 7.30
CA GLY A 148 14.02 -1.90 7.08
C GLY A 148 15.09 -1.60 6.02
N LYS A 149 15.59 -2.61 5.28
CA LYS A 149 16.68 -2.45 4.32
C LYS A 149 16.28 -2.93 2.93
N ARG A 150 16.79 -2.24 1.91
CA ARG A 150 16.76 -2.71 0.52
C ARG A 150 17.62 -3.96 0.41
N VAL A 151 17.08 -5.02 -0.20
CA VAL A 151 17.77 -6.31 -0.39
C VAL A 151 17.85 -6.74 -1.86
N GLY A 152 17.27 -5.95 -2.76
CA GLY A 152 17.35 -6.14 -4.21
C GLY A 152 17.18 -4.85 -4.99
N SER A 153 17.46 -4.89 -6.28
CA SER A 153 17.31 -3.74 -7.21
C SER A 153 16.34 -3.99 -8.35
N ASP A 154 15.75 -5.18 -8.41
CA ASP A 154 14.82 -5.59 -9.44
C ASP A 154 13.90 -6.69 -8.87
N PHE A 155 13.05 -7.23 -9.72
CA PHE A 155 12.09 -8.28 -9.38
C PHE A 155 12.43 -9.63 -10.03
N ASN A 156 13.71 -9.84 -10.40
CA ASN A 156 14.20 -11.14 -10.84
C ASN A 156 14.80 -11.92 -9.65
N GLN A 157 14.10 -12.96 -9.22
CA GLN A 157 14.37 -13.71 -7.98
C GLN A 157 14.46 -12.74 -6.77
N PRO A 158 13.40 -11.96 -6.48
CA PRO A 158 13.42 -11.01 -5.38
C PRO A 158 13.76 -11.74 -4.08
N LYS A 159 14.57 -11.10 -3.22
CA LYS A 159 15.08 -11.71 -1.97
C LYS A 159 14.18 -11.46 -0.76
N ALA A 160 13.02 -10.86 -0.99
CA ALA A 160 11.98 -10.56 -0.02
C ALA A 160 10.67 -10.27 -0.78
N PRO A 161 9.51 -10.22 -0.10
CA PRO A 161 8.23 -9.89 -0.74
C PRO A 161 8.32 -8.57 -1.51
N VAL A 162 7.63 -8.51 -2.65
CA VAL A 162 7.44 -7.26 -3.41
C VAL A 162 6.30 -6.49 -2.76
N HIS A 163 6.62 -5.29 -2.21
CA HIS A 163 5.64 -4.44 -1.54
C HIS A 163 5.04 -3.42 -2.50
N ILE A 164 3.71 -3.38 -2.55
CA ILE A 164 2.93 -2.47 -3.40
C ILE A 164 1.83 -1.85 -2.56
N THR A 165 1.70 -0.54 -2.62
CA THR A 165 0.58 0.23 -2.07
C THR A 165 -0.20 0.79 -3.24
N GLU A 166 -1.50 0.53 -3.27
CA GLU A 166 -2.45 1.07 -4.24
C GLU A 166 -3.73 1.44 -3.49
N GLY A 167 -3.72 2.61 -2.83
CA GLY A 167 -4.84 3.10 -2.02
C GLY A 167 -5.68 4.19 -2.70
N ASN A 168 -5.42 4.47 -3.97
CA ASN A 168 -5.97 5.56 -4.78
C ASN A 168 -7.08 5.12 -5.74
N GLY A 169 -7.90 4.13 -5.34
CA GLY A 169 -8.96 3.53 -6.16
C GLY A 169 -10.12 4.45 -6.58
N GLY A 170 -10.22 5.64 -5.99
CA GLY A 170 -11.35 6.56 -6.16
C GLY A 170 -11.87 7.15 -4.85
N VAL A 171 -11.06 7.11 -3.79
CA VAL A 171 -11.38 7.65 -2.47
C VAL A 171 -11.42 9.19 -2.49
N PRO A 172 -12.28 9.82 -1.66
CA PRO A 172 -12.28 11.26 -1.47
C PRO A 172 -10.89 11.85 -1.24
N GLY A 173 -10.59 12.98 -1.89
CA GLY A 173 -9.29 13.67 -1.75
C GLY A 173 -8.21 13.23 -2.73
N VAL A 174 -8.41 12.15 -3.50
CA VAL A 174 -7.53 11.83 -4.64
C VAL A 174 -7.73 12.85 -5.75
N VAL A 175 -6.63 13.47 -6.19
CA VAL A 175 -6.65 14.42 -7.31
C VAL A 175 -7.04 13.73 -8.62
N GLY A 176 -7.88 14.35 -9.44
CA GLY A 176 -8.25 13.81 -10.75
C GLY A 176 -7.10 13.78 -11.78
N THR A 177 -5.96 14.41 -11.44
CA THR A 177 -4.76 14.48 -12.29
C THR A 177 -3.72 13.48 -11.82
N TYR A 178 -3.32 12.58 -12.71
CA TYR A 178 -2.23 11.65 -12.47
C TYR A 178 -0.87 12.34 -12.50
N LYS A 179 0.02 12.01 -11.56
CA LYS A 179 1.42 12.49 -11.56
C LYS A 179 2.35 11.52 -10.85
N PHE A 180 3.58 11.42 -11.33
CA PHE A 180 4.67 10.80 -10.56
C PHE A 180 5.22 11.80 -9.54
N ASN A 181 5.61 11.28 -8.38
CA ASN A 181 6.23 12.03 -7.29
C ASN A 181 7.64 11.50 -7.06
N ASP A 182 8.58 12.37 -6.68
CA ASP A 182 9.89 11.91 -6.24
C ASP A 182 9.79 11.33 -4.82
N CYS A 183 10.12 10.04 -4.71
CA CYS A 183 10.25 9.35 -3.43
C CYS A 183 11.70 8.93 -3.12
N THR A 184 12.64 9.11 -4.06
CA THR A 184 14.00 8.58 -3.92
C THR A 184 14.87 9.42 -2.98
N THR A 185 14.63 10.74 -2.91
CA THR A 185 15.42 11.69 -2.11
C THR A 185 15.49 11.31 -0.62
N HIS A 186 14.40 10.79 -0.05
CA HIS A 186 14.33 10.41 1.37
C HIS A 186 14.13 8.91 1.60
N THR A 187 13.70 8.17 0.57
CA THR A 187 13.51 6.72 0.64
C THR A 187 14.17 6.04 -0.56
N PRO A 188 15.49 5.76 -0.49
CA PRO A 188 16.24 5.15 -1.61
C PRO A 188 15.76 3.75 -2.03
N TRP A 189 14.89 3.14 -1.24
CA TRP A 189 14.21 1.88 -1.52
C TRP A 189 12.85 2.03 -2.21
N CYS A 190 12.30 3.23 -2.27
CA CYS A 190 11.11 3.49 -3.07
C CYS A 190 11.46 3.37 -4.55
N ARG A 191 10.70 2.57 -5.29
CA ARG A 191 10.89 2.35 -6.72
C ARG A 191 10.11 3.36 -7.53
N THR A 192 8.81 3.48 -7.26
CA THR A 192 7.92 4.47 -7.87
C THR A 192 6.89 4.95 -6.87
N HIS A 193 6.53 6.22 -6.99
CA HIS A 193 5.44 6.85 -6.24
C HIS A 193 4.63 7.72 -7.19
N ALA A 194 3.30 7.64 -7.13
CA ALA A 194 2.41 8.43 -7.96
C ALA A 194 1.10 8.77 -7.23
N SER A 195 0.50 9.88 -7.62
CA SER A 195 -0.83 10.30 -7.15
C SER A 195 -1.81 10.33 -8.31
N GLY A 196 -3.10 10.30 -7.98
CA GLY A 196 -4.21 10.34 -8.92
C GLY A 196 -4.97 9.01 -8.98
N GLY A 197 -6.22 9.03 -9.42
CA GLY A 197 -7.09 7.84 -9.38
C GLY A 197 -6.58 6.69 -10.25
N ALA A 198 -6.36 5.52 -9.67
CA ALA A 198 -5.85 4.33 -10.36
C ALA A 198 -6.17 3.03 -9.62
N TYR A 199 -5.87 1.89 -10.25
CA TYR A 199 -5.95 0.57 -9.64
C TYR A 199 -4.80 -0.34 -10.11
N GLY A 200 -4.49 -1.33 -9.28
CA GLY A 200 -3.50 -2.36 -9.57
C GLY A 200 -4.12 -3.57 -10.28
N ARG A 201 -3.43 -4.11 -11.29
CA ARG A 201 -3.82 -5.35 -11.97
C ARG A 201 -2.66 -6.34 -11.99
N PHE A 202 -2.87 -7.50 -11.37
CA PHE A 202 -1.95 -8.62 -11.48
C PHE A 202 -2.37 -9.58 -12.60
N THR A 203 -1.39 -9.97 -13.42
CA THR A 203 -1.52 -11.08 -14.38
C THR A 203 -0.50 -12.15 -14.03
N PHE A 204 -0.96 -13.29 -13.52
CA PHE A 204 -0.11 -14.45 -13.25
C PHE A 204 -0.04 -15.32 -14.51
N TRP A 205 1.06 -15.22 -15.24
CA TRP A 205 1.23 -15.90 -16.52
C TRP A 205 1.50 -17.40 -16.35
N ASN A 206 2.24 -17.75 -15.31
CA ASN A 206 2.60 -19.12 -14.95
C ASN A 206 3.17 -19.16 -13.53
N ALA A 207 3.67 -20.34 -13.13
CA ALA A 207 4.30 -20.58 -11.83
C ALA A 207 5.61 -19.81 -11.59
N THR A 208 6.06 -18.95 -12.50
CA THR A 208 7.32 -18.21 -12.37
C THR A 208 7.25 -16.74 -12.78
N HIS A 209 6.24 -16.32 -13.54
CA HIS A 209 6.11 -14.94 -14.02
C HIS A 209 4.76 -14.35 -13.63
N ALA A 210 4.78 -13.22 -12.94
CA ALA A 210 3.62 -12.40 -12.65
C ALA A 210 3.89 -10.95 -13.04
N THR A 211 2.98 -10.30 -13.74
CA THR A 211 3.08 -8.87 -14.09
C THR A 211 2.11 -8.07 -13.23
N TYR A 212 2.58 -6.93 -12.72
CA TYR A 212 1.75 -5.90 -12.12
C TYR A 212 1.64 -4.72 -13.08
N ASP A 213 0.43 -4.25 -13.32
CA ASP A 213 0.14 -3.00 -14.02
C ASP A 213 -0.54 -2.02 -13.04
N HIS A 214 -0.05 -0.79 -13.00
CA HIS A 214 -0.71 0.33 -12.37
C HIS A 214 -1.52 1.10 -13.42
N VAL A 215 -2.85 1.02 -13.33
CA VAL A 215 -3.77 1.43 -14.39
C VAL A 215 -4.59 2.64 -13.93
N GLN A 216 -4.47 3.77 -14.64
CA GLN A 216 -5.20 5.00 -14.33
C GLN A 216 -6.70 4.82 -14.55
N ASN A 217 -7.51 5.34 -13.62
CA ASN A 217 -8.97 5.33 -13.73
C ASN A 217 -9.44 6.13 -14.97
N ASN A 218 -8.81 7.28 -15.21
CA ASN A 218 -9.13 8.15 -16.33
C ASN A 218 -8.41 7.70 -17.59
N GLY A 219 -9.09 6.88 -18.40
CA GLY A 219 -8.62 6.47 -19.73
C GLY A 219 -7.84 5.15 -19.77
N GLY A 220 -7.62 4.48 -18.64
CA GLY A 220 -7.06 3.13 -18.60
C GLY A 220 -5.59 3.02 -19.00
N ASN A 221 -4.85 4.14 -19.01
CA ASN A 221 -3.43 4.13 -19.32
C ASN A 221 -2.65 3.38 -18.23
N ILE A 222 -1.71 2.53 -18.65
CA ILE A 222 -0.79 1.84 -17.74
C ILE A 222 0.39 2.78 -17.49
N SER A 223 0.41 3.44 -16.33
CA SER A 223 1.48 4.40 -16.00
C SER A 223 2.77 3.69 -15.57
N ASP A 224 2.66 2.52 -14.95
CA ASP A 224 3.78 1.75 -14.45
C ASP A 224 3.47 0.25 -14.61
N SER A 225 4.48 -0.52 -14.99
CA SER A 225 4.34 -1.96 -15.20
C SER A 225 5.66 -2.66 -14.93
N PHE A 226 5.60 -3.79 -14.23
CA PHE A 226 6.79 -4.61 -13.95
C PHE A 226 6.44 -6.07 -13.81
N THR A 227 7.40 -6.93 -14.15
CA THR A 227 7.26 -8.38 -14.04
C THR A 227 8.13 -8.90 -12.90
N ILE A 228 7.51 -9.66 -12.00
CA ILE A 228 8.15 -10.45 -10.97
C ILE A 228 8.46 -11.83 -11.56
N ILE A 229 9.74 -12.20 -11.52
CA ILE A 229 10.23 -13.51 -11.96
C ILE A 229 10.69 -14.26 -10.73
N GLN A 230 9.99 -15.33 -10.33
CA GLN A 230 10.35 -16.17 -9.19
C GLN A 230 10.38 -17.63 -9.62
N SER A 231 11.57 -18.23 -9.69
CA SER A 231 11.71 -19.62 -10.16
C SER A 231 11.66 -20.62 -9.01
N LYS A 232 11.92 -20.15 -7.79
CA LYS A 232 11.98 -20.95 -6.58
C LYS A 232 11.19 -20.25 -5.48
N HIS A 233 9.89 -20.49 -5.48
CA HIS A 233 9.02 -20.06 -4.40
C HIS A 233 9.39 -20.75 -3.08
N GLY A 234 9.29 -20.04 -1.98
CA GLY A 234 9.58 -20.58 -0.66
C GLY A 234 10.22 -19.56 0.29
N PRO A 235 10.60 -19.99 1.50
CA PRO A 235 11.15 -19.13 2.53
C PRO A 235 12.35 -18.33 2.04
N PHE A 236 12.42 -17.04 2.42
CA PHE A 236 13.59 -16.23 2.13
C PHE A 236 14.74 -16.58 3.09
N PRO A 237 15.99 -16.70 2.60
CA PRO A 237 17.11 -17.18 3.40
C PRO A 237 17.51 -16.18 4.50
N SER A 238 17.68 -16.67 5.73
CA SER A 238 18.21 -15.87 6.84
C SER A 238 19.69 -16.23 7.09
N PRO A 239 20.60 -15.23 7.24
CA PRO A 239 20.34 -13.79 7.17
C PRO A 239 20.16 -13.30 5.73
N ILE A 240 19.21 -12.38 5.52
CA ILE A 240 19.05 -11.69 4.24
C ILE A 240 20.14 -10.62 4.15
N LYS A 241 20.98 -10.70 3.10
CA LYS A 241 22.03 -9.70 2.86
C LYS A 241 21.42 -8.42 2.32
N ALA A 242 21.77 -7.29 2.94
CA ALA A 242 21.43 -5.97 2.43
C ALA A 242 22.02 -5.77 1.02
N TYR A 243 21.31 -4.99 0.21
CA TYR A 243 21.82 -4.53 -1.08
C TYR A 243 22.94 -3.51 -0.83
N SER A 244 24.08 -3.72 -1.50
CA SER A 244 25.26 -2.85 -1.45
C SER A 244 25.17 -1.70 -2.43
#